data_AF-A0A351BX74-F1
#
_entry.id   AF-A0A351BX74-F1
#
_cell.length_a   1.000
_cell.length_b   1.000
_cell.length_c   1.000
_cell.angle_alpha   90.00
_cell.angle_beta   90.00
_cell.angle_gamma   90.00
#
_symmetry.space_group_name_H-M   'P 1'
#
loop_
_entity.id
_entity.type
_entity.pdbx_description
1 polymer ?
#
loop_
_entity_poly.entity_id
_entity_poly.type
_entity_poly.pdbx_seq_one_letter_code
_entity_poly.pdbx_strand_id
1 'polypeptide(L)'
;KTGQKVFIDGRLEVIMEDFYKIYLSSFSGNKLNEMLAQYSPGLIVNDISFYKWTGQLVNNESYSLAYWDGISAVYANNKDTAMTGNFNFASGLINENIDTNVFSGEEKNKLLASVKIRDFSDWLRGFYTEMTDPVFMINMGNFAFDNNKNSYAEILYLNYIKAVKGSVNMNVYKDLFLNLGSYYETEGDFERAAYCLSRYLEIFPAEADVSNRLNKLKRKRQ
;
A
#
# COMPACT_ATOMS: atom_id res chain seq x y z
N LYS A 1 -1.71 23.21 -33.75
CA LYS A 1 -1.12 23.73 -32.48
C LYS A 1 -0.90 22.54 -31.56
N THR A 2 0.34 22.11 -31.36
CA THR A 2 0.66 21.13 -30.31
C THR A 2 0.49 21.85 -28.98
N GLY A 3 -0.64 21.62 -28.31
CA GLY A 3 -0.86 22.15 -26.96
C GLY A 3 0.26 21.70 -26.03
N GLN A 4 0.70 22.58 -25.15
CA GLN A 4 1.70 22.26 -24.13
C GLN A 4 1.19 21.09 -23.29
N LYS A 5 2.00 20.03 -23.15
CA LYS A 5 1.66 18.88 -22.30
C LYS A 5 1.61 19.34 -20.84
N VAL A 6 0.52 19.03 -20.14
CA VAL A 6 0.33 19.32 -18.72
C VAL A 6 0.68 18.08 -17.91
N PHE A 7 1.42 18.28 -16.81
CA PHE A 7 1.81 17.26 -15.85
C PHE A 7 1.31 17.67 -14.47
N ILE A 8 0.78 16.72 -13.70
CA ILE A 8 0.37 16.95 -12.31
C ILE A 8 1.33 16.17 -11.41
N ASP A 9 2.07 16.89 -10.57
CA ASP A 9 2.86 16.30 -9.48
C ASP A 9 2.08 16.46 -8.17
N GLY A 10 1.69 15.35 -7.56
CA GLY A 10 0.97 15.34 -6.28
C GLY A 10 1.85 15.57 -5.04
N ARG A 11 3.18 15.71 -5.18
CA ARG A 11 4.15 15.76 -4.07
C ARG A 11 4.56 17.18 -3.62
N LEU A 12 4.24 18.19 -4.45
CA LEU A 12 4.23 19.63 -4.19
C LEU A 12 5.40 20.30 -3.46
N GLU A 13 6.01 21.29 -4.14
CA GLU A 13 6.63 22.43 -3.44
C GLU A 13 6.04 23.81 -3.82
N VAL A 14 5.45 24.04 -5.00
CA VAL A 14 4.73 25.32 -5.28
C VAL A 14 3.60 25.13 -6.29
N ILE A 15 2.35 25.41 -5.88
CA ILE A 15 1.17 25.51 -6.76
C ILE A 15 0.55 26.91 -6.65
N MET A 16 0.06 27.47 -7.75
CA MET A 16 -0.81 28.67 -7.74
C MET A 16 -2.11 28.42 -6.94
N GLU A 17 -2.53 29.37 -6.12
CA GLU A 17 -3.61 29.23 -5.13
C GLU A 17 -4.89 28.56 -5.66
N ASP A 18 -5.32 28.88 -6.88
CA ASP A 18 -6.54 28.32 -7.46
C ASP A 18 -6.42 26.83 -7.85
N PHE A 19 -5.29 26.42 -8.41
CA PHE A 19 -5.06 24.99 -8.69
C PHE A 19 -4.92 24.20 -7.38
N TYR A 20 -4.36 24.81 -6.33
CA TYR A 20 -4.25 24.16 -5.02
C TYR A 20 -5.62 23.85 -4.42
N LYS A 21 -6.58 24.79 -4.54
CA LYS A 21 -7.97 24.56 -4.10
C LYS A 21 -8.63 23.42 -4.86
N ILE A 22 -8.43 23.35 -6.18
CA ILE A 22 -8.94 22.25 -7.01
C ILE A 22 -8.30 20.93 -6.58
N TYR A 23 -6.97 20.90 -6.47
CA TYR A 23 -6.20 19.75 -6.01
C TYR A 23 -6.69 19.23 -4.65
N LEU A 24 -6.82 20.09 -3.63
CA LEU A 24 -7.33 19.67 -2.32
C LEU A 24 -8.76 19.13 -2.41
N SER A 25 -9.61 19.77 -3.20
CA SER A 25 -11.00 19.32 -3.38
C SER A 25 -11.08 17.95 -4.07
N SER A 26 -10.11 17.64 -4.93
CA SER A 26 -10.04 16.39 -5.71
C SER A 26 -9.87 15.14 -4.86
N PHE A 27 -9.48 15.27 -3.59
CA PHE A 27 -9.35 14.15 -2.65
C PHE A 27 -10.68 13.53 -2.21
N SER A 28 -11.81 14.11 -2.59
CA SER A 28 -13.14 13.71 -2.12
C SER A 28 -14.11 13.45 -3.26
N GLY A 29 -14.92 12.40 -3.11
CA GLY A 29 -15.95 12.04 -4.08
C GLY A 29 -15.38 11.72 -5.46
N ASN A 30 -16.02 12.25 -6.50
CA ASN A 30 -15.62 12.07 -7.90
C ASN A 30 -14.80 13.26 -8.44
N LYS A 31 -14.31 14.15 -7.56
CA LYS A 31 -13.72 15.44 -7.95
C LYS A 31 -12.36 15.30 -8.64
N LEU A 32 -11.64 14.18 -8.46
CA LEU A 32 -10.46 13.90 -9.29
C LEU A 32 -10.83 13.84 -10.77
N ASN A 33 -11.93 13.16 -11.12
CA ASN A 33 -12.34 13.03 -12.52
C ASN A 33 -12.73 14.37 -13.14
N GLU A 34 -13.32 15.29 -12.36
CA GLU A 34 -13.58 16.67 -12.79
C GLU A 34 -12.27 17.42 -13.10
N MET A 35 -11.28 17.33 -12.19
CA MET A 35 -9.95 17.91 -12.41
C MET A 35 -9.27 17.31 -13.65
N LEU A 36 -9.32 15.99 -13.81
CA LEU A 36 -8.72 15.30 -14.96
C LEU A 36 -9.41 15.69 -16.27
N ALA A 37 -10.73 15.88 -16.27
CA ALA A 37 -11.46 16.37 -17.44
C ALA A 37 -11.03 17.80 -17.82
N GLN A 38 -10.84 18.67 -16.81
CA GLN A 38 -10.45 20.07 -17.02
C GLN A 38 -9.02 20.21 -17.58
N TYR A 39 -8.06 19.48 -17.00
CA TYR A 39 -6.64 19.67 -17.31
C TYR A 39 -6.08 18.64 -18.30
N SER A 40 -6.74 17.48 -18.45
CA SER A 40 -6.33 16.36 -19.31
C SER A 40 -4.82 16.06 -19.24
N PRO A 41 -4.24 15.87 -18.04
CA PRO A 41 -2.80 15.68 -17.91
C PRO A 41 -2.32 14.43 -18.64
N GLY A 42 -1.11 14.47 -19.18
CA GLY A 42 -0.48 13.32 -19.81
C GLY A 42 0.02 12.30 -18.80
N LEU A 43 0.54 12.78 -17.66
CA LEU A 43 0.97 11.97 -16.53
C LEU A 43 0.46 12.56 -15.21
N ILE A 44 0.24 11.67 -14.25
CA ILE A 44 -0.12 11.99 -12.87
C ILE A 44 0.90 11.29 -11.97
N VAL A 45 1.62 12.03 -11.16
CA VAL A 45 2.48 11.47 -10.10
C VAL A 45 1.70 11.49 -8.80
N ASN A 46 1.34 10.31 -8.29
CA ASN A 46 0.63 10.13 -7.04
C ASN A 46 1.61 9.68 -5.94
N ASP A 47 1.65 10.42 -4.83
CA ASP A 47 2.41 10.01 -3.65
C ASP A 47 1.69 8.83 -2.96
N ILE A 48 2.32 7.66 -2.94
CA ILE A 48 1.69 6.48 -2.35
C ILE A 48 1.76 6.48 -0.83
N SER A 49 2.56 7.35 -0.20
CA SER A 49 2.52 7.53 1.25
C SER A 49 1.27 8.29 1.71
N PHE A 50 0.60 9.02 0.79
CA PHE A 50 -0.53 9.90 1.11
C PHE A 50 -1.89 9.43 0.56
N TYR A 51 -1.96 8.30 -0.16
CA TYR A 51 -3.15 7.53 -0.60
C TYR A 51 -4.41 8.26 -1.15
N LYS A 52 -4.42 9.59 -1.30
CA LYS A 52 -5.67 10.35 -1.57
C LYS A 52 -6.31 10.04 -2.91
N TRP A 53 -5.51 9.71 -3.92
CA TRP A 53 -6.01 9.40 -5.25
C TRP A 53 -5.98 7.92 -5.61
N THR A 54 -5.38 7.05 -4.80
CA THR A 54 -5.16 5.64 -5.15
C THR A 54 -6.46 4.97 -5.57
N GLY A 55 -7.50 4.97 -4.72
CA GLY A 55 -8.79 4.37 -5.07
C GLY A 55 -9.51 5.03 -6.27
N GLN A 56 -9.32 6.33 -6.48
CA GLN A 56 -9.94 7.04 -7.62
C GLN A 56 -9.22 6.72 -8.94
N LEU A 57 -7.89 6.64 -8.94
CA LEU A 57 -7.07 6.36 -10.12
C LEU A 57 -7.13 4.89 -10.54
N VAL A 58 -7.19 3.96 -9.58
CA VAL A 58 -7.33 2.51 -9.86
C VAL A 58 -8.59 2.21 -10.65
N ASN A 59 -9.66 2.96 -10.43
CA ASN A 59 -10.94 2.80 -11.10
C ASN A 59 -11.10 3.73 -12.31
N ASN A 60 -10.07 4.46 -12.72
CA ASN A 60 -10.16 5.40 -13.83
C ASN A 60 -9.71 4.75 -15.16
N GLU A 61 -10.65 4.54 -16.08
CA GLU A 61 -10.39 3.89 -17.37
C GLU A 61 -9.53 4.72 -18.35
N SER A 62 -9.35 6.02 -18.09
CA SER A 62 -8.55 6.92 -18.93
C SER A 62 -7.07 6.93 -18.55
N TYR A 63 -6.71 6.37 -17.40
CA TYR A 63 -5.34 6.39 -16.89
C TYR A 63 -4.91 5.00 -16.44
N SER A 64 -3.72 4.58 -16.86
CA SER A 64 -3.13 3.31 -16.42
C SER A 64 -1.88 3.56 -15.60
N LEU A 65 -1.67 2.73 -14.58
CA LEU A 65 -0.40 2.71 -13.84
C LEU A 65 0.73 2.39 -14.82
N ALA A 66 1.76 3.23 -14.84
CA ALA A 66 2.92 3.12 -15.73
C ALA A 66 4.23 2.88 -14.97
N TYR A 67 4.30 3.33 -13.72
CA TYR A 67 5.45 3.14 -12.84
C TYR A 67 5.00 3.17 -11.38
N TRP A 68 5.72 2.48 -10.51
CA TRP A 68 5.49 2.47 -9.08
C TRP A 68 6.78 2.07 -8.34
N ASP A 69 7.10 2.80 -7.27
CA ASP A 69 8.22 2.56 -6.37
C ASP A 69 7.81 2.76 -4.89
N GLY A 70 8.80 2.89 -4.02
CA GLY A 70 8.63 3.14 -2.59
C GLY A 70 7.89 4.43 -2.17
N ILE A 71 7.74 5.38 -3.10
CA ILE A 71 7.32 6.77 -2.82
C ILE A 71 6.16 7.19 -3.72
N SER A 72 6.17 6.79 -4.99
CA SER A 72 5.30 7.32 -6.03
C SER A 72 4.69 6.21 -6.87
N ALA A 73 3.48 6.46 -7.35
CA ALA A 73 2.82 5.73 -8.42
C ALA A 73 2.53 6.72 -9.54
N VAL A 74 3.01 6.43 -10.74
CA VAL A 74 2.83 7.28 -11.91
C VAL A 74 1.79 6.66 -12.82
N TYR A 75 0.76 7.43 -13.13
CA TYR A 75 -0.30 7.04 -14.05
C TYR A 75 -0.15 7.81 -15.35
N ALA A 76 -0.24 7.09 -16.48
CA ALA A 76 -0.18 7.66 -17.82
C ALA A 76 -1.58 7.69 -18.44
N ASN A 77 -1.87 8.77 -19.18
CA ASN A 77 -3.10 8.87 -19.95
C ASN A 77 -3.10 7.83 -21.07
N ASN A 78 -4.17 7.04 -21.18
CA ASN A 78 -4.30 5.95 -22.14
C ASN A 78 -4.30 6.40 -23.61
N LYS A 79 -4.49 7.70 -23.87
CA LYS A 79 -4.38 8.30 -25.21
C LYS A 79 -2.93 8.57 -25.64
N ASP A 80 -1.97 8.63 -24.71
CA ASP A 80 -0.55 8.86 -25.01
C ASP A 80 0.19 7.51 -25.09
N THR A 81 0.11 6.86 -26.25
CA THR A 81 0.65 5.50 -26.46
C THR A 81 2.15 5.38 -26.26
N ALA A 82 2.89 6.50 -26.27
CA ALA A 82 4.31 6.53 -25.95
C ALA A 82 4.60 6.28 -24.46
N MET A 83 3.59 6.45 -23.59
CA MET A 83 3.71 6.34 -22.13
C MET A 83 2.93 5.17 -21.53
N THR A 84 2.02 4.56 -22.30
CA THR A 84 1.25 3.39 -21.86
C THR A 84 2.05 2.10 -22.08
N GLY A 85 2.86 1.74 -21.09
CA GLY A 85 3.44 0.39 -21.02
C GLY A 85 2.50 -0.61 -20.34
N ASN A 86 2.70 -1.90 -20.59
CA ASN A 86 2.08 -2.97 -19.78
C ASN A 86 2.79 -3.02 -18.43
N PHE A 87 2.38 -2.17 -17.49
CA PHE A 87 2.95 -2.17 -16.15
C PHE A 87 2.74 -3.52 -15.45
N ASN A 88 3.76 -3.97 -14.72
CA ASN A 88 3.74 -5.19 -13.95
C ASN A 88 4.26 -4.93 -12.52
N PHE A 89 3.49 -5.32 -11.51
CA PHE A 89 3.88 -5.21 -10.10
C PHE A 89 5.19 -5.96 -9.82
N ALA A 90 5.42 -7.10 -10.49
CA ALA A 90 6.66 -7.86 -10.35
C ALA A 90 7.90 -7.06 -10.77
N SER A 91 7.82 -6.27 -11.85
CA SER A 91 8.94 -5.42 -12.27
C SER A 91 9.24 -4.30 -11.27
N GLY A 92 8.20 -3.77 -10.60
CA GLY A 92 8.38 -2.80 -9.51
C GLY A 92 9.19 -3.39 -8.36
N LEU A 93 8.84 -4.60 -7.91
CA LEU A 93 9.58 -5.29 -6.85
C LEU A 93 11.04 -5.59 -7.24
N ILE A 94 11.28 -6.02 -8.49
CA ILE A 94 12.62 -6.30 -8.98
C ILE A 94 13.48 -5.02 -9.01
N ASN A 95 12.92 -3.90 -9.46
CA ASN A 95 13.63 -2.62 -9.50
C ASN A 95 14.06 -2.13 -8.11
N GLU A 96 13.24 -2.42 -7.10
CA GLU A 96 13.52 -2.11 -5.69
C GLU A 96 14.41 -3.17 -5.00
N ASN A 97 14.95 -4.13 -5.76
CA ASN A 97 15.75 -5.25 -5.25
C ASN A 97 15.04 -6.07 -4.16
N ILE A 98 13.72 -6.21 -4.27
CA ILE A 98 12.91 -6.99 -3.33
C ILE A 98 12.86 -8.44 -3.77
N ASP A 99 13.10 -9.36 -2.82
CA ASP A 99 12.98 -10.79 -3.05
C ASP A 99 11.51 -11.14 -3.38
N THR A 100 11.28 -11.58 -4.62
CA THR A 100 9.96 -11.95 -5.13
C THR A 100 9.66 -13.44 -4.95
N ASN A 101 10.56 -14.21 -4.33
CA ASN A 101 10.32 -15.60 -4.04
C ASN A 101 9.12 -15.75 -3.11
N VAL A 102 8.21 -16.65 -3.48
CA VAL A 102 7.04 -16.95 -2.67
C VAL A 102 7.51 -17.69 -1.42
N PHE A 103 7.25 -17.10 -0.25
CA PHE A 103 7.50 -17.74 1.03
C PHE A 103 6.69 -19.03 1.16
N SER A 104 7.34 -20.09 1.63
CA SER A 104 6.64 -21.33 1.99
C SER A 104 5.68 -21.10 3.16
N GLY A 105 4.70 -21.98 3.33
CA GLY A 105 3.74 -21.87 4.42
C GLY A 105 4.38 -21.84 5.81
N GLU A 106 5.48 -22.58 6.01
CA GLU A 106 6.22 -22.59 7.27
C GLU A 106 6.96 -21.26 7.50
N GLU A 107 7.62 -20.72 6.47
CA GLU A 107 8.29 -19.43 6.55
C GLU A 107 7.32 -18.29 6.85
N LYS A 108 6.15 -18.28 6.19
CA LYS A 108 5.07 -17.34 6.49
C LYS A 108 4.70 -17.38 7.98
N ASN A 109 4.44 -18.57 8.50
CA ASN A 109 4.05 -18.75 9.91
C ASN A 109 5.15 -18.27 10.85
N LYS A 110 6.42 -18.60 10.57
CA LYS A 110 7.57 -18.18 11.38
C LYS A 110 7.73 -16.65 11.39
N LEU A 111 7.61 -16.02 10.23
CA LEU A 111 7.69 -14.56 10.10
C LEU A 111 6.54 -13.88 10.88
N LEU A 112 5.29 -14.29 10.65
CA LEU A 112 4.13 -13.74 11.35
C LEU A 112 4.22 -13.89 12.87
N ALA A 113 4.69 -15.06 13.34
CA ALA A 113 4.90 -15.32 14.76
C ALA A 113 6.01 -14.45 15.37
N SER A 114 7.02 -14.06 14.59
CA SER A 114 8.13 -13.22 15.05
C SER A 114 7.77 -11.75 15.27
N VAL A 115 6.62 -11.29 14.75
CA VAL A 115 6.26 -9.88 14.81
C VAL A 115 5.95 -9.45 16.23
N LYS A 116 6.63 -8.40 16.69
CA LYS A 116 6.43 -7.74 17.98
C LYS A 116 6.42 -6.22 17.79
N ILE A 117 5.62 -5.53 18.60
CA ILE A 117 5.63 -4.07 18.63
C ILE A 117 6.93 -3.61 19.27
N ARG A 118 7.58 -2.63 18.62
CA ARG A 118 8.81 -1.99 19.09
C ARG A 118 8.58 -1.40 20.49
N ASP A 119 9.36 -1.86 21.45
CA ASP A 119 9.33 -1.32 22.81
C ASP A 119 10.25 -0.09 22.96
N PHE A 120 10.23 0.53 24.14
CA PHE A 120 11.06 1.71 24.43
C PHE A 120 12.57 1.43 24.30
N SER A 121 13.02 0.20 24.57
CA SER A 121 14.43 -0.19 24.44
C SER A 121 14.87 -0.29 22.98
N ASP A 122 13.99 -0.80 22.12
CA ASP A 122 14.21 -0.84 20.67
C ASP A 122 14.16 0.59 20.10
N TRP A 123 13.27 1.46 20.61
CA TRP A 123 13.25 2.89 20.26
C TRP A 123 14.55 3.60 20.65
N LEU A 124 15.05 3.40 21.87
CA LEU A 124 16.32 3.98 22.33
C LEU A 124 17.52 3.53 21.47
N ARG A 125 17.54 2.27 21.01
CA ARG A 125 18.58 1.79 20.10
C ARG A 125 18.61 2.58 18.78
N GLY A 126 17.47 3.09 18.32
CA GLY A 126 17.38 3.95 17.13
C GLY A 126 18.18 5.25 17.21
N PHE A 127 18.54 5.73 18.41
CA PHE A 127 19.45 6.88 18.55
C PHE A 127 20.92 6.54 18.30
N TYR A 128 21.30 5.27 18.45
CA TYR A 128 22.69 4.82 18.40
C TYR A 128 23.00 3.98 17.16
N THR A 129 21.98 3.52 16.44
CA THR A 129 22.11 2.77 15.20
C THR A 129 21.18 3.36 14.16
N GLU A 130 21.69 3.58 12.94
CA GLU A 130 20.88 3.98 11.80
C GLU A 130 19.81 2.89 11.56
N MET A 131 18.57 3.21 11.91
CA MET A 131 17.43 2.37 11.61
C MET A 131 17.00 2.64 10.18
N THR A 132 17.53 1.87 9.24
CA THR A 132 16.97 1.77 7.88
C THR A 132 15.68 0.95 7.96
N ASP A 133 14.62 1.56 8.47
CA ASP A 133 13.27 0.98 8.44
C ASP A 133 12.78 1.06 6.98
N PRO A 134 12.59 -0.08 6.28
CA PRO A 134 12.20 -0.06 4.88
C PRO A 134 10.69 0.22 4.76
N VAL A 135 10.25 1.36 5.32
CA VAL A 135 8.85 1.83 5.35
C VAL A 135 8.26 1.89 3.95
N PHE A 136 9.10 2.14 2.96
CA PHE A 136 8.72 2.07 1.56
C PHE A 136 8.06 0.73 1.19
N MET A 137 8.49 -0.41 1.76
CA MET A 137 7.85 -1.71 1.54
C MET A 137 6.43 -1.76 2.10
N ILE A 138 6.16 -1.09 3.22
CA ILE A 138 4.80 -0.97 3.77
C ILE A 138 3.95 -0.10 2.86
N ASN A 139 4.49 1.03 2.41
CA ASN A 139 3.75 1.93 1.53
C ASN A 139 3.38 1.23 0.22
N MET A 140 4.35 0.53 -0.36
CA MET A 140 4.19 -0.35 -1.51
C MET A 140 3.17 -1.46 -1.21
N GLY A 141 3.24 -2.11 -0.05
CA GLY A 141 2.36 -3.22 0.31
C GLY A 141 0.90 -2.79 0.39
N ASN A 142 0.66 -1.67 1.07
CA ASN A 142 -0.66 -1.03 1.16
C ASN A 142 -1.16 -0.60 -0.22
N PHE A 143 -0.30 0.02 -1.04
CA PHE A 143 -0.68 0.40 -2.41
C PHE A 143 -1.08 -0.82 -3.24
N ALA A 144 -0.30 -1.91 -3.18
CA ALA A 144 -0.63 -3.16 -3.85
C ALA A 144 -1.94 -3.77 -3.34
N PHE A 145 -2.18 -3.74 -2.03
CA PHE A 145 -3.43 -4.20 -1.41
C PHE A 145 -4.64 -3.39 -1.91
N ASP A 146 -4.56 -2.06 -1.92
CA ASP A 146 -5.62 -1.17 -2.43
C ASP A 146 -5.90 -1.40 -3.93
N ASN A 147 -4.91 -1.90 -4.67
CA ASN A 147 -5.00 -2.27 -6.08
C ASN A 147 -5.48 -3.72 -6.31
N ASN A 148 -5.93 -4.42 -5.27
CA ASN A 148 -6.27 -5.86 -5.29
C ASN A 148 -5.12 -6.75 -5.78
N LYS A 149 -3.87 -6.35 -5.55
CA LYS A 149 -2.65 -7.08 -5.89
C LYS A 149 -2.11 -7.79 -4.65
N ASN A 150 -2.97 -8.58 -4.02
CA ASN A 150 -2.75 -9.08 -2.66
C ASN A 150 -1.53 -10.00 -2.51
N SER A 151 -1.19 -10.79 -3.54
CA SER A 151 0.01 -11.62 -3.53
C SER A 151 1.30 -10.79 -3.44
N TYR A 152 1.36 -9.65 -4.13
CA TYR A 152 2.48 -8.71 -4.05
C TYR A 152 2.50 -7.96 -2.72
N ALA A 153 1.32 -7.59 -2.20
CA ALA A 153 1.20 -7.01 -0.87
C ALA A 153 1.74 -7.96 0.22
N GLU A 154 1.40 -9.25 0.16
CA GLU A 154 1.94 -10.27 1.06
C GLU A 154 3.47 -10.35 0.99
N ILE A 155 4.05 -10.44 -0.21
CA ILE A 155 5.50 -10.48 -0.41
C ILE A 155 6.17 -9.26 0.25
N LEU A 156 5.59 -8.08 0.06
CA LEU A 156 6.10 -6.82 0.64
C LEU A 156 6.03 -6.81 2.16
N TYR A 157 4.90 -7.20 2.75
CA TYR A 157 4.76 -7.27 4.21
C TYR A 157 5.70 -8.30 4.84
N LEU A 158 5.88 -9.47 4.22
CA LEU A 158 6.77 -10.52 4.73
C LEU A 158 8.25 -10.14 4.59
N ASN A 159 8.65 -9.51 3.48
CA ASN A 159 9.99 -8.96 3.31
C ASN A 159 10.26 -7.84 4.32
N TYR A 160 9.27 -6.98 4.58
CA TYR A 160 9.37 -5.96 5.63
C TYR A 160 9.63 -6.58 7.00
N ILE A 161 8.82 -7.57 7.42
CA ILE A 161 9.00 -8.30 8.69
C ILE A 161 10.40 -8.90 8.78
N LYS A 162 10.87 -9.54 7.70
CA LYS A 162 12.21 -10.14 7.61
C LYS A 162 13.30 -9.09 7.79
N ALA A 163 13.19 -7.95 7.12
CA ALA A 163 14.17 -6.87 7.16
C ALA A 163 14.28 -6.23 8.56
N VAL A 164 13.14 -5.97 9.21
CA VAL A 164 13.09 -5.37 10.56
C VAL A 164 13.20 -6.41 11.68
N LYS A 165 13.46 -7.68 11.34
CA LYS A 165 13.57 -8.82 12.28
C LYS A 165 12.37 -8.92 13.22
N GLY A 166 11.18 -8.66 12.68
CA GLY A 166 9.91 -8.68 13.41
C GLY A 166 9.64 -7.48 14.33
N SER A 167 10.57 -6.53 14.51
CA SER A 167 10.34 -5.34 15.36
C SER A 167 9.70 -4.21 14.57
N VAL A 168 8.38 -4.06 14.71
CA VAL A 168 7.57 -3.12 13.93
C VAL A 168 7.00 -2.01 14.80
N ASN A 169 6.80 -0.82 14.23
CA ASN A 169 6.07 0.23 14.93
C ASN A 169 4.55 -0.07 14.97
N MET A 170 3.82 0.60 15.86
CA MET A 170 2.39 0.32 16.10
C MET A 170 1.49 0.60 14.87
N ASN A 171 1.78 1.63 14.08
CA ASN A 171 0.98 1.96 12.89
C ASN A 171 1.16 0.88 11.81
N VAL A 172 2.40 0.46 11.58
CA VAL A 172 2.71 -0.64 10.65
C VAL A 172 2.11 -1.96 11.15
N TYR A 173 2.20 -2.24 12.45
CA TYR A 173 1.59 -3.44 13.05
C TYR A 173 0.09 -3.52 12.72
N LYS A 174 -0.61 -2.40 12.89
CA LYS A 174 -2.04 -2.27 12.62
C LYS A 174 -2.36 -2.62 11.17
N ASP A 175 -1.75 -1.91 10.22
CA ASP A 175 -2.05 -2.06 8.79
C ASP A 175 -1.65 -3.45 8.29
N LEU A 176 -0.46 -3.94 8.70
CA LEU A 176 0.07 -5.25 8.31
C LEU A 176 -0.87 -6.38 8.71
N PHE A 177 -1.29 -6.45 9.97
CA PHE A 177 -2.12 -7.56 10.44
C PHE A 177 -3.56 -7.48 9.92
N LEU A 178 -4.11 -6.27 9.74
CA LEU A 178 -5.44 -6.10 9.19
C LEU A 178 -5.49 -6.49 7.70
N ASN A 179 -4.51 -6.04 6.91
CA ASN A 179 -4.46 -6.29 5.47
C ASN A 179 -4.12 -7.75 5.17
N LEU A 180 -3.12 -8.33 5.84
CA LEU A 180 -2.82 -9.77 5.71
C LEU A 180 -3.99 -10.65 6.15
N GLY A 181 -4.68 -10.29 7.24
CA GLY A 181 -5.87 -11.01 7.68
C GLY A 181 -6.98 -11.01 6.63
N SER A 182 -7.20 -9.87 5.98
CA SER A 182 -8.20 -9.71 4.90
C SER A 182 -7.81 -10.46 3.63
N TYR A 183 -6.53 -10.44 3.28
CA TYR A 183 -6.00 -11.23 2.18
C TYR A 183 -6.18 -12.74 2.43
N TYR A 184 -5.70 -13.26 3.56
CA TYR A 184 -5.83 -14.69 3.87
C TYR A 184 -7.29 -15.13 3.98
N GLU A 185 -8.19 -14.27 4.46
CA GLU A 185 -9.63 -14.54 4.45
C GLU A 185 -10.16 -14.72 3.02
N THR A 186 -9.71 -13.88 2.09
CA THR A 186 -10.09 -13.91 0.66
C THR A 186 -9.54 -15.15 -0.04
N GLU A 187 -8.29 -15.54 0.25
CA GLU A 187 -7.65 -16.74 -0.29
C GLU A 187 -8.16 -18.05 0.33
N GLY A 188 -9.00 -17.98 1.37
CA GLY A 188 -9.52 -19.16 2.07
C GLY A 188 -8.55 -19.78 3.08
N ASP A 189 -7.41 -19.14 3.37
CA ASP A 189 -6.51 -19.51 4.44
C ASP A 189 -7.03 -19.01 5.79
N PHE A 190 -8.09 -19.66 6.27
CA PHE A 190 -8.79 -19.23 7.47
C PHE A 190 -7.95 -19.33 8.75
N GLU A 191 -6.88 -20.13 8.75
CA GLU A 191 -5.98 -20.23 9.90
C GLU A 191 -5.11 -18.99 10.03
N ARG A 192 -4.41 -18.59 8.95
CA ARG A 192 -3.60 -17.37 8.97
C ARG A 192 -4.46 -16.13 9.08
N ALA A 193 -5.63 -16.11 8.43
CA ALA A 193 -6.59 -15.02 8.59
C ALA A 193 -6.99 -14.84 10.06
N ALA A 194 -7.40 -15.92 10.73
CA ALA A 194 -7.77 -15.86 12.14
C ALA A 194 -6.60 -15.43 13.03
N TYR A 195 -5.39 -15.93 12.75
CA TYR A 195 -4.18 -15.51 13.46
C TYR A 195 -3.92 -14.01 13.33
N CYS A 196 -3.95 -13.48 12.10
CA CYS A 196 -3.70 -12.07 11.85
C CYS A 196 -4.75 -11.16 12.51
N LEU A 197 -6.04 -11.50 12.39
CA LEU A 197 -7.11 -10.72 13.03
C LEU A 197 -7.05 -10.82 14.56
N SER A 198 -6.63 -11.95 15.14
CA SER A 198 -6.43 -12.03 16.60
C SER A 198 -5.28 -11.14 17.06
N ARG A 199 -4.14 -11.14 16.36
CA ARG A 199 -3.00 -10.26 16.66
C ARG A 199 -3.40 -8.78 16.58
N TYR A 200 -4.21 -8.39 15.60
CA TYR A 200 -4.76 -7.05 15.50
C TYR A 200 -5.63 -6.68 16.73
N LEU A 201 -6.54 -7.57 17.14
CA LEU A 201 -7.46 -7.34 18.27
C LEU A 201 -6.78 -7.35 19.64
N GLU A 202 -5.58 -7.91 19.78
CA GLU A 202 -4.77 -7.78 21.00
C GLU A 202 -4.49 -6.32 21.34
N ILE A 203 -4.36 -5.47 20.31
CA ILE A 203 -4.04 -4.04 20.45
C ILE A 203 -5.30 -3.18 20.33
N PHE A 204 -6.23 -3.57 19.44
CA PHE A 204 -7.45 -2.81 19.15
C PHE A 204 -8.72 -3.61 19.50
N PRO A 205 -8.98 -3.92 20.79
CA PRO A 205 -10.03 -4.85 21.20
C PRO A 205 -11.46 -4.35 20.93
N ALA A 206 -11.64 -3.05 20.70
CA ALA A 206 -12.95 -2.42 20.50
C ALA A 206 -13.46 -2.48 19.04
N GLU A 207 -12.68 -3.04 18.11
CA GLU A 207 -13.01 -3.08 16.69
C GLU A 207 -14.03 -4.19 16.38
N ALA A 208 -15.32 -3.86 16.53
CA ALA A 208 -16.44 -4.80 16.44
C ALA A 208 -16.47 -5.56 15.10
N ASP A 209 -16.18 -4.89 13.98
CA ASP A 209 -16.17 -5.52 12.66
C ASP A 209 -15.09 -6.60 12.55
N VAL A 210 -13.89 -6.33 13.07
CA VAL A 210 -12.78 -7.29 13.08
C VAL A 210 -13.09 -8.46 14.01
N SER A 211 -13.67 -8.20 15.18
CA SER A 211 -14.13 -9.24 16.11
C SER A 211 -15.18 -10.15 15.48
N ASN A 212 -16.15 -9.57 14.77
CA ASN A 212 -17.18 -10.31 14.03
C ASN A 212 -16.57 -11.20 12.93
N ARG A 213 -15.59 -10.67 12.17
CA ARG A 213 -14.86 -11.44 11.15
C ARG A 213 -14.11 -12.62 11.78
N LEU A 214 -13.35 -12.39 12.85
CA LEU A 214 -12.63 -13.45 13.56
C LEU A 214 -13.59 -14.55 14.08
N ASN A 215 -14.74 -14.17 14.63
CA ASN A 215 -15.75 -15.14 15.11
C ASN A 215 -16.34 -15.97 13.96
N LYS A 216 -16.59 -15.38 12.79
CA LYS A 216 -17.02 -16.11 11.59
C LYS A 216 -15.96 -17.11 11.14
N LEU A 217 -14.69 -16.71 11.12
CA LEU A 217 -13.57 -17.59 10.74
C LEU A 217 -13.43 -18.77 11.71
N LYS A 218 -13.54 -18.55 13.03
CA LYS A 218 -13.48 -19.62 14.03
C LYS A 218 -14.57 -20.67 13.84
N ARG A 219 -15.77 -20.27 13.42
CA ARG A 219 -16.88 -21.20 13.11
C ARG A 219 -16.63 -22.02 11.84
N LYS A 220 -15.96 -21.45 10.84
CA LYS A 220 -15.61 -22.17 9.59
C LYS A 220 -14.52 -23.24 9.79
N ARG A 221 -13.82 -23.23 10.92
CA ARG A 221 -12.77 -24.20 11.27
C ARG A 221 -13.30 -25.41 12.06
N GLN A 222 -14.56 -25.36 12.51
CA GLN A 222 -15.25 -26.46 13.20
C GLN A 222 -15.99 -27.33 12.20
#